data_AF-A0A9D2TQF1-F1
#
_entry.id   AF-A0A9D2TQF1-F1
#
_cell.length_a   1.000
_cell.length_b   1.000
_cell.length_c   1.000
_cell.angle_alpha   90.00
_cell.angle_beta   90.00
_cell.angle_gamma   90.00
#
_symmetry.space_group_name_H-M   'P 1'
#
loop_
_entity.id
_entity.type
_entity.pdbx_description
1 polymer ?
#
loop_
_entity_poly.entity_id
_entity_poly.type
_entity_poly.pdbx_seq_one_letter_code
_entity_poly.pdbx_strand_id
1 'polypeptide(L)'
;MATQQIHGDGWAVGVDGVRRWGTLGAAGLFLTTRENDTTLLLVQHRAAWTNFGGTWGIPGGAVEVGEDAESAALRETQEETGVDPGDVTVTESLVTARAELTHVLVRVPLTEEEMPLAAPVTDSVSRGSSLLDAIRHHRVRHPETGNLLVTTMNGQLCWETPDETVTEWTYTTVLGTAATPLDLFPTAESADLAWCPIDEVEELPLIPPFRESLPELRRLLGI
;
A
#
# COMPACT_ATOMS: atom_id res chain seq x y z
N MET A 1 -24.82 -17.30 6.14
CA MET A 1 -24.30 -15.96 5.82
C MET A 1 -22.86 -16.17 5.38
N ALA A 2 -22.49 -15.76 4.17
CA ALA A 2 -21.10 -15.82 3.74
C ALA A 2 -20.32 -14.84 4.63
N THR A 3 -19.34 -15.34 5.38
CA THR A 3 -18.46 -14.50 6.18
C THR A 3 -17.73 -13.59 5.20
N GLN A 4 -17.97 -12.29 5.30
CA GLN A 4 -17.29 -11.28 4.50
C GLN A 4 -15.81 -11.34 4.84
N GLN A 5 -15.00 -11.88 3.92
CA GLN A 5 -13.56 -11.97 4.14
C GLN A 5 -12.98 -10.59 3.82
N ILE A 6 -12.54 -9.89 4.85
CA ILE A 6 -11.85 -8.60 4.73
C ILE A 6 -10.52 -8.89 4.01
N HIS A 7 -10.32 -8.35 2.81
CA HIS A 7 -9.02 -8.41 2.12
C HIS A 7 -8.14 -7.26 2.58
N GLY A 8 -6.80 -7.42 2.56
CA GLY A 8 -5.87 -6.34 2.89
C GLY A 8 -6.12 -5.09 2.04
N ASP A 9 -6.44 -5.31 0.78
CA ASP A 9 -6.82 -4.29 -0.20
C ASP A 9 -8.07 -3.47 0.16
N GLY A 10 -7.86 -2.17 0.41
CA GLY A 10 -8.94 -1.22 0.64
C GLY A 10 -8.52 -0.01 1.47
N TRP A 11 -9.50 0.82 1.83
CA TRP A 11 -9.27 2.04 2.59
C TRP A 11 -9.71 1.87 4.05
N ALA A 12 -8.81 2.11 5.00
CA ALA A 12 -9.15 2.33 6.39
C ALA A 12 -9.47 3.81 6.62
N VAL A 13 -10.63 4.11 7.24
CA VAL A 13 -11.12 5.47 7.45
C VAL A 13 -11.04 5.82 8.93
N GLY A 14 -10.12 6.73 9.27
CA GLY A 14 -9.91 7.16 10.65
C GLY A 14 -11.06 7.98 11.22
N VAL A 15 -11.14 8.07 12.54
CA VAL A 15 -12.03 9.01 13.26
C VAL A 15 -11.75 10.47 12.90
N ASP A 16 -10.53 10.75 12.42
CA ASP A 16 -10.08 12.02 11.85
C ASP A 16 -10.56 12.25 10.41
N GLY A 17 -11.24 11.27 9.80
CA GLY A 17 -11.67 11.29 8.41
C GLY A 17 -10.55 11.02 7.40
N VAL A 18 -9.32 10.79 7.85
CA VAL A 18 -8.16 10.51 6.98
C VAL A 18 -8.24 9.06 6.50
N ARG A 19 -8.07 8.88 5.19
CA ARG A 19 -8.03 7.56 4.56
C ARG A 19 -6.60 7.03 4.53
N ARG A 20 -6.44 5.75 4.89
CA ARG A 20 -5.16 5.03 4.92
C ARG A 20 -5.32 3.75 4.10
N TRP A 21 -4.31 3.40 3.31
CA TRP A 21 -4.37 2.19 2.51
C TRP A 21 -4.11 0.96 3.40
N GLY A 22 -4.79 -0.15 3.11
CA GLY A 22 -4.71 -1.39 3.88
C GLY A 22 -5.80 -1.48 4.93
N THR A 23 -6.78 -2.37 4.75
CA THR A 23 -7.87 -2.55 5.73
C THR A 23 -7.40 -3.28 7.00
N LEU A 24 -6.30 -4.04 6.90
CA LEU A 24 -5.70 -4.80 8.00
C LEU A 24 -4.41 -4.16 8.53
N GLY A 25 -4.15 -2.90 8.15
CA GLY A 25 -2.85 -2.26 8.34
C GLY A 25 -1.99 -2.34 7.09
N ALA A 26 -0.78 -1.77 7.20
CA ALA A 26 0.22 -1.79 6.15
C ALA A 26 1.62 -1.96 6.76
N ALA A 27 2.57 -2.42 5.95
CA ALA A 27 3.95 -2.56 6.36
C ALA A 27 4.90 -2.15 5.25
N GLY A 28 6.10 -1.70 5.63
CA GLY A 28 7.16 -1.34 4.67
C GLY A 28 8.54 -1.71 5.18
N LEU A 29 9.44 -1.99 4.25
CA LEU A 29 10.79 -2.47 4.56
C LEU A 29 11.79 -1.32 4.53
N PHE A 30 12.34 -1.00 5.69
CA PHE A 30 13.51 -0.13 5.83
C PHE A 30 14.77 -0.96 5.59
N LEU A 31 15.08 -1.19 4.31
CA LEU A 31 16.21 -2.02 3.91
C LEU A 31 17.49 -1.20 3.77
N THR A 32 18.49 -1.52 4.58
CA THR A 32 19.81 -0.88 4.52
C THR A 32 20.90 -1.80 4.03
N THR A 33 21.94 -1.23 3.46
CA THR A 33 23.20 -1.91 3.19
C THR A 33 24.36 -0.94 3.42
N ARG A 34 25.60 -1.44 3.37
CA ARG A 34 26.79 -0.63 3.58
C ARG A 34 27.74 -0.77 2.39
N GLU A 35 28.11 0.36 1.80
CA GLU A 35 29.07 0.43 0.70
C GLU A 35 30.06 1.56 0.97
N ASN A 36 31.37 1.29 0.89
CA ASN A 36 32.43 2.30 1.11
C ASN A 36 32.23 3.15 2.39
N ASP A 37 31.94 2.48 3.51
CA ASP A 37 31.62 3.11 4.81
C ASP A 37 30.38 4.02 4.87
N THR A 38 29.58 4.04 3.80
CA THR A 38 28.31 4.77 3.72
C THR A 38 27.16 3.79 3.93
N THR A 39 26.21 4.15 4.78
CA THR A 39 24.95 3.41 4.92
C THR A 39 23.98 3.90 3.84
N LEU A 40 23.51 2.97 3.01
CA LEU A 40 22.54 3.23 1.95
C LEU A 40 21.18 2.68 2.36
N LEU A 41 20.10 3.40 2.05
CA LEU A 41 18.72 3.00 2.22
C LEU A 41 18.09 2.77 0.84
N LEU A 42 17.38 1.65 0.69
CA LEU A 42 16.50 1.45 -0.45
C LEU A 42 15.29 2.38 -0.35
N VAL A 43 15.12 3.24 -1.35
CA VAL A 43 13.99 4.16 -1.49
C VAL A 43 13.30 4.00 -2.85
N GLN A 44 11.98 4.19 -2.84
CA GLN A 44 11.12 4.11 -4.02
C GLN A 44 10.49 5.48 -4.28
N HIS A 45 10.57 5.95 -5.53
CA HIS A 45 9.82 7.10 -6.00
C HIS A 45 8.45 6.64 -6.51
N ARG A 46 7.40 7.09 -5.84
CA ARG A 46 6.05 6.59 -6.06
C ARG A 46 5.47 7.13 -7.37
N ALA A 47 4.89 6.26 -8.20
CA ALA A 47 4.25 6.68 -9.44
C ALA A 47 3.12 7.69 -9.18
N ALA A 48 2.91 8.62 -10.13
CA ALA A 48 2.02 9.77 -9.94
C ALA A 48 0.55 9.41 -9.64
N TRP A 49 0.10 8.21 -9.99
CA TRP A 49 -1.26 7.73 -9.75
C TRP A 49 -1.47 7.04 -8.40
N THR A 50 -0.40 6.85 -7.62
CA THR A 50 -0.47 6.23 -6.28
C THR A 50 -0.85 7.25 -5.21
N ASN A 51 -1.20 6.77 -4.00
CA ASN A 51 -1.36 7.66 -2.85
C ASN A 51 -0.02 8.37 -2.56
N PHE A 52 -0.05 9.70 -2.44
CA PHE A 52 1.14 10.56 -2.37
C PHE A 52 2.10 10.44 -3.57
N GLY A 53 1.62 10.17 -4.79
CA GLY A 53 2.48 10.08 -5.97
C GLY A 53 3.43 11.28 -6.18
N GLY A 54 4.63 11.01 -6.69
CA GLY A 54 5.71 12.01 -6.86
C GLY A 54 6.54 12.29 -5.60
N THR A 55 6.40 11.45 -4.57
CA THR A 55 7.21 11.50 -3.36
C THR A 55 8.03 10.21 -3.20
N TRP A 56 9.04 10.26 -2.35
CA TRP A 56 9.87 9.10 -2.01
C TRP A 56 9.43 8.45 -0.71
N GLY A 57 9.58 7.14 -0.61
CA GLY A 57 9.32 6.38 0.60
C GLY A 57 10.10 5.07 0.60
N ILE A 58 9.88 4.26 1.63
CA ILE A 58 10.30 2.86 1.63
C ILE A 58 9.27 2.01 0.87
N PRO A 59 9.69 0.92 0.20
CA PRO A 59 8.76 -0.02 -0.42
C PRO A 59 7.87 -0.69 0.65
N GLY A 60 6.63 -0.98 0.28
CA GLY A 60 5.64 -1.51 1.21
C GLY A 60 4.19 -1.30 0.80
N GLY A 61 3.30 -2.06 1.43
CA GLY A 61 1.89 -2.13 1.05
C GLY A 61 0.99 -2.68 2.14
N ALA A 62 -0.23 -3.08 1.74
CA ALA A 62 -1.25 -3.55 2.66
C ALA A 62 -0.91 -4.94 3.20
N VAL A 63 -1.25 -5.18 4.48
CA VAL A 63 -1.14 -6.51 5.06
C VAL A 63 -2.32 -7.37 4.59
N GLU A 64 -2.04 -8.58 4.11
CA GLU A 64 -3.07 -9.52 3.67
C GLU A 64 -3.64 -10.41 4.80
N VAL A 65 -4.73 -11.12 4.50
CA VAL A 65 -5.39 -12.00 5.47
C VAL A 65 -4.47 -13.12 5.92
N GLY A 66 -4.19 -13.17 7.23
CA GLY A 66 -3.32 -14.19 7.82
C GLY A 66 -1.84 -13.93 7.57
N GLU A 67 -1.49 -12.80 6.97
CA GLU A 67 -0.13 -12.31 6.79
C GLU A 67 0.28 -11.49 8.02
N ASP A 68 1.54 -11.64 8.47
CA ASP A 68 2.12 -10.74 9.46
C ASP A 68 2.83 -9.55 8.78
N ALA A 69 3.18 -8.52 9.55
CA ALA A 69 3.76 -7.32 8.99
C ALA A 69 5.13 -7.55 8.32
N GLU A 70 5.92 -8.51 8.80
CA GLU A 70 7.22 -8.86 8.21
C GLU A 70 7.05 -9.50 6.84
N SER A 71 6.16 -10.48 6.74
CA SER A 71 5.82 -11.14 5.49
C SER A 71 5.26 -10.14 4.48
N ALA A 72 4.36 -9.24 4.91
CA ALA A 72 3.81 -8.19 4.07
C ALA A 72 4.89 -7.25 3.54
N ALA A 73 5.78 -6.74 4.40
CA ALA A 73 6.85 -5.84 3.98
C ALA A 73 7.82 -6.49 2.97
N LEU A 74 8.17 -7.77 3.19
CA LEU A 74 9.05 -8.52 2.27
C LEU A 74 8.37 -8.82 0.93
N ARG A 75 7.10 -9.27 0.96
CA ARG A 75 6.32 -9.54 -0.25
C ARG A 75 6.17 -8.28 -1.09
N GLU A 76 5.72 -7.19 -0.49
CA GLU A 76 5.54 -5.90 -1.18
C GLU A 76 6.86 -5.36 -1.73
N THR A 77 7.95 -5.48 -0.97
CA THR A 77 9.26 -5.08 -1.46
C THR A 77 9.70 -5.90 -2.68
N GLN A 78 9.47 -7.21 -2.67
CA GLN A 78 9.73 -8.05 -3.83
C GLN A 78 8.87 -7.64 -5.03
N GLU A 79 7.58 -7.43 -4.82
CA GLU A 79 6.63 -7.02 -5.85
C GLU A 79 6.96 -5.65 -6.45
N GLU A 80 7.45 -4.69 -5.65
CA GLU A 80 7.68 -3.31 -6.09
C GLU A 80 9.10 -3.07 -6.64
N THR A 81 10.08 -3.87 -6.20
CA THR A 81 11.51 -3.63 -6.44
C THR A 81 12.27 -4.80 -7.03
N GLY A 82 11.70 -6.01 -7.03
CA GLY A 82 12.36 -7.23 -7.47
C GLY A 82 13.38 -7.81 -6.49
N VAL A 83 13.58 -7.20 -5.31
CA VAL A 83 14.46 -7.73 -4.25
C VAL A 83 13.94 -9.09 -3.77
N ASP A 84 14.82 -10.11 -3.76
CA ASP A 84 14.49 -11.42 -3.22
C ASP A 84 14.46 -11.36 -1.68
N PRO A 85 13.36 -11.77 -1.01
CA PRO A 85 13.32 -11.87 0.45
C PRO A 85 14.44 -12.71 1.05
N GLY A 86 15.00 -13.67 0.30
CA GLY A 86 16.15 -14.48 0.72
C GLY A 86 17.47 -13.71 0.87
N ASP A 87 17.58 -12.54 0.25
CA ASP A 87 18.76 -11.66 0.36
C ASP A 87 18.63 -10.64 1.50
N VAL A 88 17.50 -10.64 2.23
CA VAL A 88 17.21 -9.72 3.34
C VAL A 88 17.32 -10.43 4.68
N THR A 89 18.11 -9.87 5.59
CA THR A 89 18.10 -10.24 7.00
C THR A 89 17.27 -9.25 7.80
N VAL A 90 16.07 -9.67 8.23
CA VAL A 90 15.20 -8.89 9.12
C VAL A 90 15.78 -8.87 10.53
N THR A 91 15.82 -7.70 11.15
CA THR A 91 16.40 -7.50 12.49
C THR A 91 15.36 -7.13 13.53
N GLU A 92 14.37 -6.30 13.19
CA GLU A 92 13.35 -5.79 14.12
C GLU A 92 12.12 -5.29 13.35
N SER A 93 10.96 -5.26 14.01
CA SER A 93 9.70 -4.73 13.48
C SER A 93 9.04 -3.77 14.47
N LEU A 94 8.62 -2.60 13.98
CA LEU A 94 8.17 -1.50 14.82
C LEU A 94 6.89 -0.89 14.28
N VAL A 95 5.87 -0.73 15.13
CA VAL A 95 4.69 0.05 14.76
C VAL A 95 5.03 1.53 14.82
N THR A 96 5.17 2.16 13.65
CA THR A 96 5.60 3.57 13.49
C THR A 96 4.43 4.53 13.26
N ALA A 97 3.24 4.03 12.92
CA ALA A 97 2.01 4.82 12.91
C ALA A 97 0.81 4.02 13.40
N ARG A 98 -0.14 4.72 14.03
CA ARG A 98 -1.42 4.17 14.49
C ARG A 98 -2.55 5.14 14.16
N ALA A 99 -3.75 4.61 13.96
CA ALA A 99 -4.96 5.41 13.84
C ALA A 99 -6.18 4.64 14.35
N GLU A 100 -7.00 5.30 15.16
CA GLU A 100 -8.34 4.82 15.49
C GLU A 100 -9.24 4.96 14.26
N LEU A 101 -10.01 3.91 13.98
CA LEU A 101 -10.87 3.82 12.81
C LEU A 101 -12.35 3.97 13.18
N THR A 102 -13.10 4.51 12.23
CA THR A 102 -14.57 4.39 12.23
C THR A 102 -14.99 3.12 11.51
N HIS A 103 -14.36 2.83 10.37
CA HIS A 103 -14.61 1.65 9.56
C HIS A 103 -13.46 1.45 8.58
N VAL A 104 -13.41 0.27 8.00
CA VAL A 104 -12.67 -0.02 6.78
C VAL A 104 -13.65 -0.16 5.61
N LEU A 105 -13.17 0.08 4.40
CA LEU A 105 -13.91 -0.04 3.16
C LEU A 105 -13.41 -1.27 2.43
N VAL A 106 -14.16 -2.36 2.55
CA VAL A 106 -13.81 -3.65 1.94
C VAL A 106 -14.48 -3.80 0.58
N ARG A 107 -13.85 -4.58 -0.30
CA ARG A 107 -14.35 -4.83 -1.65
C ARG A 107 -15.17 -6.11 -1.68
N VAL A 108 -16.48 -5.98 -1.88
CA VAL A 108 -17.40 -7.12 -2.02
C VAL A 108 -17.71 -7.32 -3.51
N PRO A 109 -17.35 -8.46 -4.13
CA PRO A 109 -17.63 -8.70 -5.54
C PRO A 109 -19.12 -8.57 -5.85
N LEU A 110 -19.44 -8.02 -7.02
CA LEU A 110 -20.81 -7.97 -7.50
C LEU A 110 -21.35 -9.40 -7.71
N THR A 111 -22.57 -9.64 -7.27
CA THR A 111 -23.32 -10.84 -7.66
C THR A 111 -23.80 -10.74 -9.12
N GLU A 112 -24.20 -11.88 -9.69
CA GLU A 112 -24.80 -11.89 -11.04
C GLU A 112 -26.06 -11.01 -11.13
N GLU A 113 -26.85 -10.95 -10.05
CA GLU A 113 -28.07 -10.14 -9.96
C GLU A 113 -27.76 -8.63 -9.89
N GLU A 114 -26.62 -8.25 -9.34
CA GLU A 114 -26.17 -6.85 -9.23
C GLU A 114 -25.41 -6.37 -10.47
N MET A 115 -24.92 -7.27 -11.32
CA MET A 115 -24.16 -6.93 -12.53
C MET A 115 -24.87 -5.89 -13.43
N PRO A 116 -26.20 -5.91 -13.62
CA PRO A 116 -26.91 -4.87 -14.36
C PRO A 116 -26.75 -3.45 -13.77
N LEU A 117 -26.50 -3.32 -12.47
CA LEU A 117 -26.25 -2.01 -11.84
C LEU A 117 -24.94 -1.38 -12.34
N ALA A 118 -23.96 -2.20 -12.75
CA ALA A 118 -22.70 -1.75 -13.32
C ALA A 118 -22.78 -1.40 -14.82
N ALA A 119 -23.96 -1.49 -15.46
CA ALA A 119 -24.14 -1.21 -16.89
C ALA A 119 -23.49 0.10 -17.38
N PRO A 120 -23.58 1.24 -16.67
CA PRO A 120 -22.90 2.46 -17.13
C PRO A 120 -21.39 2.28 -17.34
N VAL A 121 -20.74 1.50 -16.47
CA VAL A 121 -19.31 1.19 -16.55
C VAL A 121 -19.02 0.15 -17.61
N THR A 122 -19.71 -1.00 -17.60
CA THR A 122 -19.45 -2.11 -18.52
C THR A 122 -19.75 -1.73 -19.98
N ASP A 123 -20.79 -0.92 -20.22
CA ASP A 123 -21.10 -0.39 -21.54
C ASP A 123 -20.01 0.59 -22.02
N SER A 124 -19.46 1.41 -21.12
CA SER A 124 -18.38 2.35 -21.46
C SER A 124 -17.10 1.61 -21.84
N VAL A 125 -16.76 0.54 -21.10
CA VAL A 125 -15.65 -0.34 -21.44
C VAL A 125 -15.88 -1.05 -22.77
N SER A 126 -17.09 -1.54 -23.01
CA SER A 126 -17.48 -2.15 -24.29
C SER A 126 -17.38 -1.19 -25.49
N ARG A 127 -17.44 0.13 -25.23
CA ARG A 127 -17.21 1.19 -26.23
C ARG A 127 -15.75 1.62 -26.36
N GLY A 128 -14.83 0.98 -25.64
CA GLY A 128 -13.39 1.19 -25.75
C GLY A 128 -12.75 2.04 -24.63
N SER A 129 -13.50 2.43 -23.60
CA SER A 129 -12.90 3.09 -22.42
C SER A 129 -12.08 2.10 -21.60
N SER A 130 -11.03 2.59 -20.93
CA SER A 130 -10.38 1.80 -19.88
C SER A 130 -11.36 1.58 -18.71
N LEU A 131 -11.24 0.45 -18.02
CA LEU A 131 -12.09 0.15 -16.86
C LEU A 131 -11.93 1.21 -15.75
N LEU A 132 -10.70 1.64 -15.49
CA LEU A 132 -10.41 2.67 -14.49
C LEU A 132 -11.05 4.01 -14.84
N ASP A 133 -10.99 4.43 -16.10
CA ASP A 133 -11.63 5.68 -16.53
C ASP A 133 -13.15 5.60 -16.45
N ALA A 134 -13.72 4.45 -16.84
CA ALA A 134 -15.16 4.21 -16.74
C ALA A 134 -15.64 4.28 -15.27
N ILE A 135 -14.94 3.62 -14.34
CA ILE A 135 -15.24 3.68 -12.90
C ILE A 135 -15.16 5.11 -12.38
N ARG A 136 -14.07 5.84 -12.70
CA ARG A 136 -13.86 7.23 -12.26
C ARG A 136 -14.90 8.19 -12.80
N HIS A 137 -15.32 7.99 -14.05
CA HIS A 137 -16.29 8.85 -14.71
C HIS A 137 -17.71 8.62 -14.19
N HIS A 138 -18.16 7.36 -14.12
CA HIS A 138 -19.56 7.04 -13.82
C HIS A 138 -19.88 7.07 -12.33
N ARG A 139 -18.94 6.71 -11.46
CA ARG A 139 -19.11 6.71 -9.99
C ARG A 139 -20.44 6.09 -9.54
N VAL A 140 -20.78 4.93 -10.10
CA VAL A 140 -22.03 4.21 -9.83
C VAL A 140 -22.13 3.89 -8.35
N ARG A 141 -23.33 4.08 -7.78
CA ARG A 141 -23.64 3.71 -6.40
C ARG A 141 -24.75 2.69 -6.37
N HIS A 142 -24.63 1.70 -5.48
CA HIS A 142 -25.71 0.77 -5.21
C HIS A 142 -26.94 1.55 -4.70
N PRO A 143 -28.15 1.33 -5.27
CA PRO A 143 -29.32 2.17 -5.00
C PRO A 143 -29.81 2.08 -3.54
N GLU A 144 -29.66 0.93 -2.90
CA GLU A 144 -30.12 0.71 -1.53
C GLU A 144 -29.07 1.08 -0.47
N THR A 145 -27.86 0.54 -0.59
CA THR A 145 -26.77 0.73 0.39
C THR A 145 -25.98 2.02 0.19
N GLY A 146 -26.00 2.60 -1.01
CA GLY A 146 -25.17 3.74 -1.38
C GLY A 146 -23.68 3.40 -1.62
N ASN A 147 -23.30 2.12 -1.53
CA ASN A 147 -21.93 1.63 -1.72
C ASN A 147 -21.42 2.00 -3.12
N LEU A 148 -20.16 2.41 -3.20
CA LEU A 148 -19.56 2.85 -4.45
C LEU A 148 -19.06 1.64 -5.26
N LEU A 149 -19.34 1.63 -6.57
CA LEU A 149 -18.75 0.66 -7.48
C LEU A 149 -17.27 1.00 -7.69
N VAL A 150 -16.41 0.00 -7.44
CA VAL A 150 -14.96 0.08 -7.62
C VAL A 150 -14.47 -1.12 -8.42
N THR A 151 -13.19 -1.10 -8.81
CA THR A 151 -12.52 -2.24 -9.42
C THR A 151 -11.26 -2.58 -8.64
N THR A 152 -10.94 -3.87 -8.56
CA THR A 152 -9.63 -4.38 -8.14
C THR A 152 -8.58 -4.16 -9.24
N MET A 153 -7.30 -4.40 -8.93
CA MET A 153 -6.20 -4.34 -9.90
C MET A 153 -6.34 -5.36 -11.03
N ASN A 154 -6.93 -6.54 -10.76
CA ASN A 154 -7.20 -7.57 -11.77
C ASN A 154 -8.50 -7.32 -12.57
N GLY A 155 -9.16 -6.18 -12.37
CA GLY A 155 -10.34 -5.78 -13.14
C GLY A 155 -11.68 -6.34 -12.65
N GLN A 156 -11.72 -6.94 -11.47
CA GLN A 156 -12.97 -7.41 -10.85
C GLN A 156 -13.77 -6.22 -10.30
N LEU A 157 -15.05 -6.16 -10.65
CA LEU A 157 -15.99 -5.16 -10.14
C LEU A 157 -16.47 -5.54 -8.74
N CYS A 158 -16.41 -4.58 -7.81
CA CYS A 158 -16.83 -4.76 -6.42
C CYS A 158 -17.60 -3.54 -5.90
N TRP A 159 -18.42 -3.76 -4.88
CA TRP A 159 -18.94 -2.71 -4.01
C TRP A 159 -17.95 -2.41 -2.89
N GLU A 160 -17.58 -1.14 -2.76
CA GLU A 160 -16.87 -0.62 -1.60
C GLU A 160 -17.86 -0.52 -0.42
N THR A 161 -17.72 -1.44 0.54
CA THR A 161 -18.68 -1.67 1.63
C THR A 161 -18.01 -1.36 2.98
N PRO A 162 -18.63 -0.52 3.85
CA PRO A 162 -18.12 -0.27 5.19
C PRO A 162 -18.15 -1.54 6.07
N ASP A 163 -17.09 -1.75 6.83
CA ASP A 163 -16.98 -2.74 7.89
C ASP A 163 -16.42 -2.08 9.15
N GLU A 164 -17.18 -2.13 10.25
CA GLU A 164 -16.86 -1.47 11.52
C GLU A 164 -16.15 -2.40 12.52
N THR A 165 -15.84 -3.64 12.12
CA THR A 165 -15.20 -4.63 13.01
C THR A 165 -13.71 -4.34 13.24
N VAL A 166 -13.06 -3.64 12.32
CA VAL A 166 -11.68 -3.16 12.44
C VAL A 166 -11.69 -1.74 13.02
N THR A 167 -11.14 -1.60 14.22
CA THR A 167 -11.20 -0.36 15.02
C THR A 167 -9.86 0.36 15.14
N GLU A 168 -8.77 -0.28 14.73
CA GLU A 168 -7.42 0.29 14.73
C GLU A 168 -6.71 -0.08 13.43
N TRP A 169 -5.95 0.88 12.90
CA TRP A 169 -5.01 0.69 11.81
C TRP A 169 -3.59 0.95 12.28
N THR A 170 -2.64 0.13 11.82
CA THR A 170 -1.22 0.31 12.12
C THR A 170 -0.39 0.31 10.85
N TYR A 171 0.67 1.12 10.85
CA TYR A 171 1.79 0.96 9.93
C TYR A 171 2.97 0.36 10.68
N THR A 172 3.52 -0.74 10.17
CA THR A 172 4.71 -1.37 10.74
C THR A 172 5.90 -1.15 9.81
N THR A 173 6.95 -0.55 10.33
CA THR A 173 8.24 -0.48 9.65
C THR A 173 9.09 -1.68 10.07
N VAL A 174 9.49 -2.48 9.08
CA VAL A 174 10.34 -3.66 9.26
C VAL A 174 11.77 -3.26 8.93
N LEU A 175 12.70 -3.46 9.85
CA LEU A 175 14.12 -3.17 9.66
C LEU A 175 14.81 -4.38 9.04
N GLY A 176 15.52 -4.14 7.93
CA GLY A 176 16.25 -5.17 7.21
C GLY A 176 17.65 -4.73 6.81
N THR A 177 18.55 -5.70 6.64
CA THR A 177 19.88 -5.48 6.07
C THR A 177 20.13 -6.41 4.88
N ALA A 178 20.84 -5.90 3.88
CA ALA A 178 21.39 -6.68 2.77
C ALA A 178 22.92 -6.59 2.79
N ALA A 179 23.59 -7.67 2.36
CA ALA A 179 25.07 -7.76 2.40
C ALA A 179 25.75 -6.72 1.51
N THR A 180 25.13 -6.39 0.38
CA THR A 180 25.56 -5.38 -0.60
C THR A 180 24.31 -4.71 -1.20
N PRO A 181 24.45 -3.58 -1.93
CA PRO A 181 23.38 -3.09 -2.78
C PRO A 181 22.90 -4.19 -3.73
N LEU A 182 21.59 -4.39 -3.78
CA LEU A 182 20.92 -5.39 -4.62
C LEU A 182 20.49 -4.76 -5.94
N ASP A 183 20.40 -5.58 -6.98
CA ASP A 183 19.83 -5.17 -8.27
C ASP A 183 18.32 -4.89 -8.10
N LEU A 184 17.87 -3.78 -8.68
CA LEU A 184 16.49 -3.30 -8.57
C LEU A 184 15.79 -3.35 -9.91
N PHE A 185 14.57 -3.89 -9.92
CA PHE A 185 13.72 -4.02 -11.09
C PHE A 185 12.42 -3.26 -10.82
N PRO A 186 12.28 -2.02 -11.35
CA PRO A 186 11.08 -1.24 -11.12
C PRO A 186 9.87 -1.90 -11.78
N THR A 187 8.76 -1.90 -11.07
CA THR A 187 7.46 -2.28 -11.62
C THR A 187 6.67 -1.06 -12.06
N ALA A 188 5.44 -1.28 -12.54
CA ALA A 188 4.57 -0.18 -12.92
C ALA A 188 4.34 0.81 -11.76
N GLU A 189 4.40 0.36 -10.51
CA GLU A 189 4.08 1.19 -9.34
C GLU A 189 5.23 2.12 -8.89
N SER A 190 6.44 1.85 -9.38
CA SER A 190 7.68 2.58 -9.07
C SER A 190 8.09 3.44 -10.26
N ALA A 191 8.10 4.77 -10.11
CA ALA A 191 8.64 5.66 -11.12
C ALA A 191 10.18 5.64 -11.14
N ASP A 192 10.80 5.35 -9.98
CA ASP A 192 12.23 5.18 -9.81
C ASP A 192 12.53 4.37 -8.54
N LEU A 193 13.71 3.73 -8.49
CA LEU A 193 14.21 2.97 -7.36
C LEU A 193 15.69 3.31 -7.15
N ALA A 194 16.09 3.58 -5.92
CA ALA A 194 17.46 3.98 -5.63
C ALA A 194 17.97 3.45 -4.28
N TRP A 195 19.26 3.14 -4.25
CA TRP A 195 20.04 3.07 -3.03
C TRP A 195 20.57 4.49 -2.73
N CYS A 196 20.00 5.13 -1.72
CA CYS A 196 20.32 6.52 -1.37
C CYS A 196 21.16 6.55 -0.08
N PRO A 197 22.25 7.35 0.00
CA PRO A 197 22.92 7.62 1.27
C PRO A 197 21.92 8.09 2.33
N ILE A 198 21.92 7.44 3.50
CA ILE A 198 20.90 7.70 4.54
C ILE A 198 20.86 9.17 4.98
N ASP A 199 22.00 9.85 4.95
CA ASP A 199 22.11 11.28 5.28
C ASP A 199 21.48 12.20 4.24
N GLU A 200 21.33 11.74 2.99
CA GLU A 200 20.73 12.50 1.89
C GLU A 200 19.22 12.21 1.73
N VAL A 201 18.70 11.15 2.37
CA VAL A 201 17.28 10.75 2.27
C VAL A 201 16.33 11.87 2.72
N GLU A 202 16.70 12.64 3.74
CA GLU A 202 15.89 13.76 4.24
C GLU A 202 15.74 14.91 3.24
N GLU A 203 16.64 15.00 2.26
CA GLU A 203 16.60 16.01 1.18
C GLU A 203 15.58 15.65 0.09
N LEU A 204 15.16 14.38 0.02
CA LEU A 204 14.14 13.94 -0.92
C LEU A 204 12.75 14.45 -0.51
N PRO A 205 11.82 14.64 -1.46
CA PRO A 205 10.42 14.90 -1.16
C PRO A 205 9.76 13.63 -0.61
N LEU A 206 10.00 13.32 0.66
CA LEU A 206 9.48 12.13 1.32
C LEU A 206 7.95 12.17 1.53
N ILE A 207 7.30 11.00 1.55
CA ILE A 207 5.94 10.88 2.09
C ILE A 207 5.93 11.40 3.54
N PRO A 208 4.93 12.20 3.95
CA PRO A 208 4.93 12.79 5.30
C PRO A 208 5.07 11.78 6.44
N PRO A 209 4.38 10.62 6.44
CA PRO A 209 4.52 9.65 7.53
C PRO A 209 5.93 9.06 7.64
N PHE A 210 6.62 8.86 6.51
CA PHE A 210 7.99 8.35 6.53
C PHE A 210 8.98 9.41 7.02
N ARG A 211 8.79 10.67 6.61
CA ARG A 211 9.58 11.79 7.14
C ARG A 211 9.47 11.91 8.66
N GLU A 212 8.27 11.70 9.20
CA GLU A 212 8.03 11.77 10.64
C GLU A 212 8.69 10.61 11.41
N SER A 213 8.75 9.41 10.83
CA SER A 213 9.35 8.23 11.49
C SER A 213 10.86 8.09 11.30
N LEU A 214 11.44 8.70 10.25
CA LEU A 214 12.85 8.57 9.89
C LEU A 214 13.84 8.87 11.04
N PRO A 215 13.68 9.94 11.85
CA PRO A 215 14.62 10.22 12.94
C PRO A 215 14.70 9.09 13.99
N GLU A 216 13.58 8.46 14.31
CA GLU A 216 13.54 7.35 15.26
C GLU A 216 14.13 6.08 14.65
N LEU A 217 13.86 5.82 13.37
CA LEU A 217 14.44 4.69 12.64
C LEU A 217 15.97 4.81 12.56
N ARG A 218 16.49 6.00 12.28
CA ARG A 218 17.93 6.31 12.32
C ARG A 218 18.53 6.05 13.70
N ARG A 219 17.86 6.52 14.75
CA ARG A 219 18.27 6.30 16.15
C ARG A 219 18.40 4.81 16.47
N LEU A 220 17.45 3.99 16.02
CA LEU A 220 17.44 2.54 16.26
C LEU A 220 18.57 1.81 15.50
N LEU A 221 18.93 2.32 14.33
CA LEU A 221 20.05 1.80 13.53
C LEU A 221 21.42 2.33 13.98
N GLY A 222 21.45 3.33 14.87
CA GLY A 222 22.69 3.94 15.36
C GLY A 222 23.44 4.77 14.31
N ILE A 223 22.68 5.41 13.40
CA ILE A 223 23.17 6.21 12.26
C ILE A 223 22.54 7.61 12.22
#